data_AF-A0A5N6W5B1-F1
#
_entry.id   AF-A0A5N6W5B1-F1
#
_cell.length_a   1.000
_cell.length_b   1.000
_cell.length_c   1.000
_cell.angle_alpha   90.00
_cell.angle_beta   90.00
_cell.angle_gamma   90.00
#
_symmetry.space_group_name_H-M   'P 1'
#
loop_
_entity.id
_entity.type
_entity.pdbx_description
1 polymer ?
#
loop_
_entity_poly.entity_id
_entity_poly.type
_entity_poly.pdbx_seq_one_letter_code
_entity_poly.pdbx_strand_id
1 'polypeptide(L)'
;MQMVIWDSALSSLAQDSLFFKEVKSLLDEKFRRKFLWSTAYESPPDWSYLEPGLLRRSLIRSSVFRVSGFGAEEYTHALDSNCLGRDRLQWSKLGIRALNSAELVYNERDYIYYPSVDPGTLWNFHCHYKKDKPVPAFELGYDACYLMVNFYQSVSMHWSSLHTNLGSKPPSINKYKVMMWLSTLAYADEAEMSIIQTLISFYIIPEMGTIQVPQTLPRQTSDGYNCKKSAIESIVMSSCHSIDESPEANIVRDLRSESAEDFQTHKISLFRRHRAAAIDEFTNVIMNMRPCRAPTMTRYDGLVAVSQYVDVQKALIFASALFECWYDNKCFFEYLTEIETMLGRVKEIQTLLGMTCQDIGPTGSWRPWRVKHAQPILTRGLISVDYTLPSLAPFHVPFSGTDLTDFVLRGNRSEESMAQLSTIQNAMQQDVEHLVDCFQRPLEKNPVSSWKC
;
A
#
# COMPACT_ATOMS: atom_id res chain seq x y z
N MET A 1 -16.97 3.01 21.85
CA MET A 1 -17.94 2.18 21.13
C MET A 1 -18.65 1.33 22.18
N GLN A 2 -19.98 1.22 22.17
CA GLN A 2 -20.69 0.39 23.15
C GLN A 2 -20.77 -1.04 22.61
N MET A 3 -20.43 -2.03 23.45
CA MET A 3 -20.74 -3.43 23.18
C MET A 3 -22.03 -3.77 23.92
N VAL A 4 -22.99 -4.34 23.20
CA VAL A 4 -24.28 -4.79 23.76
C VAL A 4 -24.33 -6.29 23.63
N ILE A 5 -24.56 -6.98 24.75
CA ILE A 5 -24.81 -8.41 24.79
C ILE A 5 -26.32 -8.57 24.82
N TRP A 6 -26.89 -9.14 23.77
CA TRP A 6 -28.31 -9.42 23.67
C TRP A 6 -28.59 -10.81 24.22
N ASP A 7 -29.61 -10.92 25.06
CA ASP A 7 -30.19 -12.19 25.45
C ASP A 7 -31.10 -12.68 24.30
N SER A 8 -30.79 -13.86 23.75
CA SER A 8 -31.57 -14.46 22.66
C SER A 8 -32.97 -14.90 23.09
N ALA A 9 -33.23 -15.05 24.39
CA ALA A 9 -34.54 -15.42 24.92
C ALA A 9 -35.51 -14.23 25.05
N LEU A 10 -35.01 -12.99 24.93
CA LEU A 10 -35.79 -11.78 25.07
C LEU A 10 -35.95 -11.06 23.73
N SER A 11 -37.09 -10.40 23.51
CA SER A 11 -37.29 -9.58 22.33
C SER A 11 -36.37 -8.34 22.37
N SER A 12 -35.98 -7.85 21.19
CA SER A 12 -35.13 -6.65 21.08
C SER A 12 -35.77 -5.41 21.71
N LEU A 13 -37.10 -5.33 21.70
CA LEU A 13 -37.84 -4.23 22.34
C LEU A 13 -37.82 -4.33 23.88
N ALA A 14 -37.77 -5.53 24.44
CA ALA A 14 -37.70 -5.74 25.89
C ALA A 14 -36.31 -5.44 26.47
N GLN A 15 -35.29 -5.37 25.61
CA GLN A 15 -33.88 -5.13 25.97
C GLN A 15 -33.44 -3.70 25.65
N ASP A 16 -34.41 -2.77 25.61
CA ASP A 16 -34.17 -1.40 25.25
C ASP A 16 -33.49 -0.57 26.37
N SER A 17 -32.63 0.37 25.96
CA SER A 17 -31.89 1.25 26.86
C SER A 17 -32.77 2.12 27.77
N LEU A 18 -34.04 2.40 27.43
CA LEU A 18 -34.95 3.12 28.34
C LEU A 18 -35.38 2.27 29.53
N PHE A 19 -35.57 0.96 29.34
CA PHE A 19 -35.92 0.07 30.46
C PHE A 19 -34.86 0.11 31.53
N PHE A 20 -33.59 0.21 31.15
CA PHE A 20 -32.51 0.39 32.11
C PHE A 20 -32.71 1.63 33.00
N LYS A 21 -33.12 2.77 32.43
CA LYS A 21 -33.37 4.01 33.18
C LYS A 21 -34.51 3.83 34.20
N GLU A 22 -35.60 3.22 33.78
CA GLU A 22 -36.77 2.97 34.64
C GLU A 22 -36.48 1.93 35.73
N VAL A 23 -35.86 0.81 35.37
CA VAL A 23 -35.46 -0.24 36.32
C VAL A 23 -34.47 0.31 37.35
N LYS A 24 -33.48 1.09 36.91
CA LYS A 24 -32.54 1.74 37.82
C LYS A 24 -33.27 2.71 38.77
N SER A 25 -34.19 3.53 38.26
CA SER A 25 -34.99 4.45 39.08
C SER A 25 -35.78 3.71 40.17
N LEU A 26 -36.46 2.61 39.80
CA LEU A 26 -37.22 1.77 40.73
C LEU A 26 -36.32 1.13 41.80
N LEU A 27 -35.15 0.62 41.40
CA LEU A 27 -34.20 -0.01 42.32
C LEU A 27 -33.52 1.00 43.25
N ASP A 28 -33.22 2.20 42.75
CA ASP A 28 -32.72 3.31 43.56
C ASP A 28 -33.77 3.76 44.59
N GLU A 29 -35.05 3.80 44.22
CA GLU A 29 -36.15 4.09 45.16
C GLU A 29 -36.29 2.99 46.23
N LYS A 30 -36.24 1.72 45.82
CA LYS A 30 -36.18 0.56 46.74
C LYS A 30 -35.01 0.71 47.72
N PHE A 31 -33.83 1.11 47.24
CA PHE A 31 -32.66 1.35 48.09
C PHE A 31 -32.89 2.49 49.09
N ARG A 32 -33.47 3.61 48.67
CA ARG A 32 -33.80 4.74 49.57
C ARG A 32 -34.79 4.32 50.66
N ARG A 33 -35.72 3.44 50.35
CA ARG A 33 -36.75 2.93 51.26
C ARG A 33 -36.35 1.63 51.98
N LYS A 34 -35.06 1.25 51.96
CA LYS A 34 -34.57 -0.01 52.56
C LYS A 34 -34.97 -0.21 54.03
N PHE A 35 -35.17 0.87 54.77
CA PHE A 35 -35.60 0.82 56.17
C PHE A 35 -37.00 0.20 56.35
N LEU A 36 -37.84 0.22 55.32
CA LEU A 36 -39.16 -0.42 55.35
C LEU A 36 -39.07 -1.94 55.19
N TRP A 37 -37.95 -2.46 54.68
CA TRP A 37 -37.79 -3.86 54.28
C TRP A 37 -36.65 -4.50 55.10
N SER A 38 -36.93 -4.75 56.38
CA SER A 38 -35.92 -5.13 57.38
C SER A 38 -35.38 -6.56 57.28
N THR A 39 -36.01 -7.47 56.50
CA THR A 39 -35.59 -8.89 56.45
C THR A 39 -35.46 -9.49 55.05
N ALA A 40 -35.83 -8.78 53.99
CA ALA A 40 -35.81 -9.29 52.60
C ALA A 40 -35.12 -8.33 51.61
N TYR A 41 -34.22 -7.48 52.10
CA TYR A 41 -33.55 -6.49 51.27
C TYR A 41 -32.37 -7.10 50.51
N GLU A 42 -32.53 -7.29 49.20
CA GLU A 42 -31.44 -7.57 48.27
C GLU A 42 -30.82 -6.25 47.77
N SER A 43 -29.49 -6.18 47.80
CA SER A 43 -28.76 -5.04 47.25
C SER A 43 -28.96 -4.94 45.73
N PRO A 44 -29.02 -3.72 45.15
CA PRO A 44 -29.09 -3.54 43.71
C PRO A 44 -27.89 -4.17 43.00
N PRO A 45 -28.04 -4.59 41.74
CA PRO A 45 -26.92 -5.03 40.91
C PRO A 45 -25.84 -3.94 40.80
N ASP A 46 -24.59 -4.36 40.63
CA ASP A 46 -23.52 -3.44 40.26
C ASP A 46 -23.70 -2.97 38.81
N TRP A 47 -23.75 -1.66 38.61
CA TRP A 47 -23.92 -1.01 37.31
C TRP A 47 -22.60 -0.55 36.68
N SER A 48 -21.45 -0.92 37.26
CA SER A 48 -20.11 -0.52 36.81
C SER A 48 -19.79 -0.86 35.36
N TYR A 49 -20.46 -1.87 34.79
CA TYR A 49 -20.33 -2.27 33.39
C TYR A 49 -20.93 -1.26 32.39
N LEU A 50 -21.74 -0.31 32.86
CA LEU A 50 -22.45 0.64 32.00
C LEU A 50 -21.82 2.04 32.08
N GLU A 51 -21.30 2.50 30.95
CA GLU A 51 -20.78 3.87 30.81
C GLU A 51 -21.95 4.86 30.57
N PRO A 52 -22.18 5.84 31.46
CA PRO A 52 -23.34 6.73 31.38
C PRO A 52 -23.41 7.57 30.10
N GLY A 53 -22.27 7.99 29.55
CA GLY A 53 -22.18 8.75 28.31
C GLY A 53 -22.63 7.95 27.09
N LEU A 54 -22.24 6.68 26.99
CA LEU A 54 -22.64 5.74 25.95
C LEU A 54 -24.13 5.43 26.05
N LEU A 55 -24.66 5.21 27.26
CA LEU A 55 -26.11 5.03 27.45
C LEU A 55 -26.86 6.27 26.95
N ARG A 56 -26.44 7.47 27.35
CA ARG A 56 -27.06 8.72 26.89
C ARG A 56 -27.00 8.85 25.37
N ARG A 57 -25.89 8.50 24.74
CA ARG A 57 -25.74 8.51 23.28
C ARG A 57 -26.67 7.51 22.59
N SER A 58 -26.83 6.32 23.17
CA SER A 58 -27.79 5.32 22.69
C SER A 58 -29.23 5.83 22.76
N LEU A 59 -29.61 6.47 23.87
CA LEU A 59 -30.95 7.02 24.06
C LEU A 59 -31.26 8.10 23.03
N ILE A 60 -30.38 9.10 22.89
CA ILE A 60 -30.51 10.19 21.90
C ILE A 60 -30.60 9.63 20.47
N ARG A 61 -29.78 8.64 20.13
CA ARG A 61 -29.79 8.06 18.78
C ARG A 61 -31.02 7.20 18.51
N SER A 62 -31.61 6.60 19.54
CA SER A 62 -32.82 5.79 19.42
C SER A 62 -34.10 6.63 19.40
N SER A 63 -34.10 7.84 19.98
CA SER A 63 -35.30 8.67 20.15
C SER A 63 -35.94 9.11 18.83
N VAL A 64 -35.15 9.21 17.75
CA VAL A 64 -35.66 9.50 16.39
C VAL A 64 -36.60 8.43 15.85
N PHE A 65 -36.54 7.20 16.39
CA PHE A 65 -37.42 6.10 16.03
C PHE A 65 -38.61 5.96 16.98
N ARG A 66 -38.83 6.92 17.88
CA ARG A 66 -39.83 6.83 18.95
C ARG A 66 -40.87 7.93 18.88
N VAL A 67 -41.95 7.71 19.61
CA VAL A 67 -43.08 8.62 19.73
C VAL A 67 -43.10 9.31 21.09
N SER A 68 -43.82 10.42 21.18
CA SER A 68 -44.08 11.13 22.44
C SER A 68 -44.72 10.21 23.48
N GLY A 69 -44.25 10.28 24.72
CA GLY A 69 -44.57 9.40 25.83
C GLY A 69 -43.76 8.10 25.87
N PHE A 70 -43.00 7.79 24.81
CA PHE A 70 -42.28 6.52 24.65
C PHE A 70 -40.83 6.72 24.21
N GLY A 71 -40.14 7.74 24.72
CA GLY A 71 -38.70 7.93 24.58
C GLY A 71 -38.27 8.91 23.49
N ALA A 72 -39.21 9.56 22.80
CA ALA A 72 -38.90 10.71 21.95
C ALA A 72 -38.33 11.89 22.78
N GLU A 73 -38.57 11.91 24.10
CA GLU A 73 -38.13 12.94 25.04
C GLU A 73 -36.61 12.99 25.19
N GLU A 74 -35.92 11.89 24.90
CA GLU A 74 -34.45 11.83 24.94
C GLU A 74 -33.81 12.50 23.71
N TYR A 75 -34.61 12.95 22.74
CA TYR A 75 -34.13 13.72 21.60
C TYR A 75 -33.50 15.04 22.03
N THR A 76 -32.30 15.32 21.52
CA THR A 76 -31.65 16.60 21.73
C THR A 76 -30.73 16.94 20.57
N HIS A 77 -30.79 18.21 20.15
CA HIS A 77 -29.83 18.81 19.23
C HIS A 77 -28.60 19.39 19.95
N ALA A 78 -28.60 19.43 21.29
CA ALA A 78 -27.55 20.11 22.06
C ALA A 78 -26.16 19.47 21.89
N LEU A 79 -26.10 18.21 21.44
CA LEU A 79 -24.86 17.47 21.18
C LEU A 79 -24.57 17.31 19.68
N ASP A 80 -25.41 17.88 18.81
CA ASP A 80 -25.20 17.81 17.38
C ASP A 80 -24.03 18.73 17.02
N SER A 81 -23.05 18.17 16.33
CA SER A 81 -22.02 18.97 15.67
C SER A 81 -22.56 19.38 14.31
N ASN A 82 -22.38 20.65 13.93
CA ASN A 82 -22.64 21.11 12.58
C ASN A 82 -21.76 20.30 11.60
N CYS A 83 -22.35 19.26 11.01
CA CYS A 83 -21.69 18.50 9.96
C CYS A 83 -21.61 19.41 8.74
N LEU A 84 -20.41 19.89 8.46
CA LEU A 84 -20.16 20.57 7.20
C LEU A 84 -20.44 19.58 6.06
N GLY A 85 -21.06 20.06 4.98
CA GLY A 85 -21.30 19.25 3.79
C GLY A 85 -20.00 18.59 3.31
N ARG A 86 -20.11 17.31 2.89
CA ARG A 86 -18.96 16.52 2.39
C ARG A 86 -18.43 17.02 1.03
N ASP A 87 -19.16 17.92 0.39
CA ASP A 87 -18.93 18.51 -0.92
C ASP A 87 -17.94 19.69 -0.92
N ARG A 88 -17.52 20.19 0.25
CA ARG A 88 -16.72 21.41 0.36
C ARG A 88 -15.33 21.35 -0.26
N LEU A 89 -14.79 20.15 -0.49
CA LEU A 89 -13.44 19.94 -1.03
C LEU A 89 -13.42 19.36 -2.44
N GLN A 90 -14.57 19.30 -3.13
CA GLN A 90 -14.64 18.80 -4.51
C GLN A 90 -13.73 19.60 -5.46
N TRP A 91 -13.62 20.90 -5.23
CA TRP A 91 -12.77 21.82 -6.00
C TRP A 91 -11.42 22.09 -5.35
N SER A 92 -11.07 21.34 -4.30
CA SER A 92 -9.73 21.39 -3.74
C SER A 92 -8.74 20.81 -4.74
N LYS A 93 -7.47 21.22 -4.64
CA LYS A 93 -6.38 20.66 -5.46
C LYS A 93 -6.33 19.13 -5.36
N LEU A 94 -6.54 18.58 -4.17
CA LEU A 94 -6.57 17.14 -3.91
C LEU A 94 -7.77 16.46 -4.59
N GLY A 95 -8.95 17.07 -4.46
CA GLY A 95 -10.18 16.60 -5.11
C GLY A 95 -10.05 16.56 -6.64
N ILE A 96 -9.49 17.60 -7.25
CA ILE A 96 -9.27 17.66 -8.70
C ILE A 96 -8.26 16.59 -9.17
N ARG A 97 -7.16 16.38 -8.45
CA ARG A 97 -6.19 15.31 -8.78
C ARG A 97 -6.84 13.93 -8.74
N ALA A 98 -7.62 13.65 -7.70
CA ALA A 98 -8.34 12.39 -7.54
C ALA A 98 -9.38 12.18 -8.64
N LEU A 99 -10.12 13.24 -8.98
CA LEU A 99 -11.11 13.24 -10.05
C LEU A 99 -10.47 12.99 -11.42
N ASN A 100 -9.39 13.70 -11.76
CA ASN A 100 -8.67 13.53 -13.02
C ASN A 100 -8.14 12.10 -13.14
N SER A 101 -7.55 11.56 -12.07
CA SER A 101 -7.04 10.19 -12.05
C SER A 101 -8.18 9.17 -12.25
N ALA A 102 -9.35 9.41 -11.65
CA ALA A 102 -10.53 8.57 -11.85
C ALA A 102 -11.02 8.64 -13.30
N GLU A 103 -11.11 9.85 -13.85
CA GLU A 103 -11.61 10.10 -15.20
C GLU A 103 -10.74 9.41 -16.25
N LEU A 104 -9.41 9.51 -16.12
CA LEU A 104 -8.46 8.84 -17.02
C LEU A 104 -8.70 7.33 -17.04
N VAL A 105 -8.73 6.70 -15.87
CA VAL A 105 -8.88 5.24 -15.77
C VAL A 105 -10.28 4.78 -16.20
N TYR A 106 -11.33 5.50 -15.79
CA TYR A 106 -12.72 5.12 -16.08
C TYR A 106 -13.03 5.18 -17.58
N ASN A 107 -12.56 6.23 -18.26
CA ASN A 107 -12.77 6.43 -19.69
C ASN A 107 -11.64 5.85 -20.55
N GLU A 108 -10.59 5.32 -19.92
CA GLU A 108 -9.36 4.82 -20.57
C GLU A 108 -8.78 5.85 -21.56
N ARG A 109 -8.69 7.11 -21.14
CA ARG A 109 -8.13 8.20 -21.95
C ARG A 109 -6.62 8.26 -21.80
N ASP A 110 -5.89 8.21 -22.90
CA ASP A 110 -4.44 8.26 -22.99
C ASP A 110 -3.85 9.66 -22.72
N TYR A 111 -4.53 10.47 -21.90
CA TYR A 111 -4.18 11.86 -21.65
C TYR A 111 -3.12 12.00 -20.55
N ILE A 112 -2.16 12.91 -20.74
CA ILE A 112 -1.11 13.21 -19.76
C ILE A 112 -1.40 14.56 -19.10
N TYR A 113 -1.96 14.55 -17.89
CA TYR A 113 -2.23 15.77 -17.12
C TYR A 113 -1.02 16.29 -16.37
N TYR A 114 -0.14 15.38 -15.92
CA TYR A 114 1.00 15.71 -15.06
C TYR A 114 2.30 15.32 -15.76
N PRO A 115 2.76 16.15 -16.71
CA PRO A 115 3.75 15.74 -17.69
C PRO A 115 5.20 15.89 -17.23
N SER A 116 5.44 16.12 -15.94
CA SER A 116 6.78 16.30 -15.38
C SER A 116 7.42 14.93 -15.17
N VAL A 117 7.89 14.32 -16.25
CA VAL A 117 8.90 13.28 -16.14
C VAL A 117 10.13 13.82 -16.83
N ASP A 118 10.80 14.74 -16.14
CA ASP A 118 12.14 15.15 -16.54
C ASP A 118 13.03 13.89 -16.55
N PRO A 119 13.99 13.77 -17.48
CA PRO A 119 14.86 12.61 -17.54
C PRO A 119 15.48 12.29 -16.17
N GLY A 120 15.29 11.05 -15.70
CA GLY A 120 15.78 10.56 -14.41
C GLY A 120 14.83 10.77 -13.22
N THR A 121 13.62 11.27 -13.42
CA THR A 121 12.60 11.40 -12.35
C THR A 121 12.27 10.04 -11.74
N LEU A 122 12.01 9.03 -12.57
CA LEU A 122 11.71 7.68 -12.10
C LEU A 122 12.92 7.04 -11.40
N TRP A 123 14.13 7.30 -11.88
CA TRP A 123 15.35 6.82 -11.23
C TRP A 123 15.52 7.43 -9.84
N ASN A 124 15.30 8.73 -9.70
CA ASN A 124 15.36 9.43 -8.42
C ASN A 124 14.31 8.93 -7.43
N PHE A 125 13.09 8.66 -7.91
CA PHE A 125 12.03 8.03 -7.12
C PHE A 125 12.50 6.70 -6.50
N HIS A 126 13.09 5.82 -7.32
CA HIS A 126 13.62 4.55 -6.85
C HIS A 126 14.85 4.66 -5.94
N CYS A 127 15.62 5.74 -6.04
CA CYS A 127 16.74 6.01 -5.13
C CYS A 127 16.26 6.53 -3.76
N HIS A 128 15.17 7.29 -3.75
CA HIS A 128 14.57 7.86 -2.54
C HIS A 128 13.86 6.77 -1.70
N TYR A 129 13.05 5.93 -2.34
CA TYR A 129 12.27 4.90 -1.64
C TYR A 129 12.97 3.53 -1.68
N LYS A 130 13.91 3.33 -0.75
CA LYS A 130 14.77 2.14 -0.64
C LYS A 130 14.07 0.87 -0.12
N LYS A 131 14.66 -0.28 -0.44
CA LYS A 131 14.23 -1.64 -0.06
C LYS A 131 14.64 -2.05 1.37
N ASP A 132 14.42 -1.23 2.39
CA ASP A 132 14.98 -1.55 3.73
C ASP A 132 14.04 -2.34 4.64
N LYS A 133 12.78 -2.60 4.24
CA LYS A 133 11.85 -3.42 5.02
C LYS A 133 11.07 -4.41 4.16
N PRO A 134 10.79 -5.63 4.66
CA PRO A 134 9.81 -6.50 4.03
C PRO A 134 8.45 -5.82 4.11
N VAL A 135 7.96 -5.35 2.97
CA VAL A 135 6.61 -4.79 2.82
C VAL A 135 5.67 -5.98 2.50
N PRO A 136 4.48 -6.04 3.11
CA PRO A 136 3.52 -7.10 2.80
C PRO A 136 3.18 -7.14 1.30
N ALA A 137 2.79 -8.33 0.83
CA ALA A 137 2.43 -8.55 -0.57
C ALA A 137 1.42 -7.50 -1.03
N PHE A 138 1.78 -6.75 -2.07
CA PHE A 138 0.93 -5.70 -2.61
C PHE A 138 -0.29 -6.33 -3.30
N GLU A 139 -1.47 -6.19 -2.70
CA GLU A 139 -2.74 -6.50 -3.34
C GLU A 139 -3.35 -5.20 -3.89
N LEU A 140 -3.80 -5.23 -5.15
CA LEU A 140 -4.56 -4.14 -5.76
C LEU A 140 -5.94 -4.04 -5.07
N GLY A 141 -5.98 -3.36 -3.93
CA GLY A 141 -7.17 -3.19 -3.09
C GLY A 141 -7.19 -1.85 -2.39
N TYR A 142 -8.40 -1.36 -2.09
CA TYR A 142 -8.56 -0.20 -1.22
C TYR A 142 -8.38 -0.65 0.23
N ASP A 143 -7.28 -0.25 0.86
CA ASP A 143 -7.13 -0.29 2.31
C ASP A 143 -6.58 1.07 2.78
N ALA A 144 -7.43 1.81 3.49
CA ALA A 144 -7.11 3.15 3.99
C ALA A 144 -5.87 3.17 4.92
N CYS A 145 -5.56 2.05 5.59
CA CYS A 145 -4.40 1.92 6.45
C CYS A 145 -3.10 1.67 5.66
N TYR A 146 -3.15 0.87 4.59
CA TYR A 146 -1.97 0.59 3.75
C TYR A 146 -1.71 1.66 2.69
N LEU A 147 -2.73 2.37 2.21
CA LEU A 147 -2.59 3.39 1.18
C LEU A 147 -1.86 4.65 1.66
N MET A 148 -1.84 4.90 2.96
CA MET A 148 -1.25 6.12 3.53
C MET A 148 0.13 5.91 4.16
N VAL A 149 0.53 4.67 4.45
CA VAL A 149 1.79 4.38 5.13
C VAL A 149 2.75 3.64 4.18
N ASN A 150 3.85 4.31 3.81
CA ASN A 150 4.92 3.79 2.94
C ASN A 150 4.51 3.42 1.50
N PHE A 151 3.45 4.02 0.97
CA PHE A 151 2.95 3.70 -0.37
C PHE A 151 4.03 3.73 -1.47
N TYR A 152 4.78 4.83 -1.56
CA TYR A 152 5.82 4.97 -2.60
C TYR A 152 6.95 3.96 -2.44
N GLN A 153 7.22 3.50 -1.22
CA GLN A 153 8.13 2.38 -0.98
C GLN A 153 7.58 1.08 -1.56
N SER A 154 6.29 0.80 -1.32
CA SER A 154 5.60 -0.37 -1.91
C SER A 154 5.60 -0.31 -3.44
N VAL A 155 5.33 0.85 -4.04
CA VAL A 155 5.37 1.06 -5.50
C VAL A 155 6.77 0.85 -6.03
N SER A 156 7.79 1.45 -5.40
CA SER A 156 9.19 1.30 -5.79
C SER A 156 9.62 -0.18 -5.78
N MET A 157 9.20 -0.94 -4.75
CA MET A 157 9.49 -2.37 -4.64
C MET A 157 8.78 -3.23 -5.68
N HIS A 158 7.51 -2.95 -5.95
CA HIS A 158 6.65 -3.77 -6.81
C HIS A 158 6.54 -3.22 -8.24
N TRP A 159 7.39 -2.26 -8.63
CA TRP A 159 7.29 -1.53 -9.89
C TRP A 159 7.18 -2.42 -11.13
N SER A 160 8.05 -3.42 -11.25
CA SER A 160 8.03 -4.39 -12.36
C SER A 160 6.71 -5.16 -12.43
N SER A 161 6.20 -5.61 -11.27
CA SER A 161 4.93 -6.31 -11.17
C SER A 161 3.76 -5.40 -11.50
N LEU A 162 3.79 -4.15 -11.04
CA LEU A 162 2.79 -3.14 -11.35
C LEU A 162 2.73 -2.85 -12.85
N HIS A 163 3.89 -2.63 -13.48
CA HIS A 163 3.96 -2.39 -14.92
C HIS A 163 3.41 -3.60 -15.70
N THR A 164 3.87 -4.81 -15.37
CA THR A 164 3.42 -6.04 -16.06
C THR A 164 1.91 -6.26 -15.89
N ASN A 165 1.40 -6.14 -14.66
CA ASN A 165 -0.01 -6.38 -14.36
C ASN A 165 -0.91 -5.31 -14.99
N LEU A 166 -0.59 -4.03 -14.82
CA LEU A 166 -1.40 -2.94 -15.36
C LEU A 166 -1.35 -2.91 -16.89
N GLY A 167 -0.18 -3.18 -17.50
CA GLY A 167 0.00 -3.19 -18.95
C GLY A 167 -0.65 -4.40 -19.64
N SER A 168 -0.61 -5.59 -19.03
CA SER A 168 -1.22 -6.79 -19.62
C SER A 168 -2.74 -6.91 -19.39
N LYS A 169 -3.29 -6.13 -18.44
CA LYS A 169 -4.72 -6.17 -18.04
C LYS A 169 -5.28 -7.60 -17.93
N PRO A 170 -4.70 -8.48 -17.10
CA PRO A 170 -5.23 -9.81 -16.92
C PRO A 170 -6.69 -9.74 -16.40
N PRO A 171 -7.53 -10.75 -16.66
CA PRO A 171 -8.95 -10.74 -16.30
C PRO A 171 -9.23 -10.49 -14.80
N SER A 172 -8.24 -10.73 -13.94
CA SER A 172 -8.31 -10.47 -12.50
C SER A 172 -8.25 -8.98 -12.12
N ILE A 173 -7.74 -8.10 -13.00
CA ILE A 173 -7.68 -6.66 -12.75
C ILE A 173 -9.02 -6.02 -13.04
N ASN A 174 -9.65 -5.52 -11.98
CA ASN A 174 -10.88 -4.77 -12.07
C ASN A 174 -10.58 -3.27 -12.24
N LYS A 175 -11.05 -2.68 -13.35
CA LYS A 175 -10.87 -1.24 -13.66
C LYS A 175 -11.30 -0.31 -12.52
N TYR A 176 -12.38 -0.64 -11.81
CA TYR A 176 -12.90 0.17 -10.70
C TYR A 176 -11.98 0.10 -9.48
N LYS A 177 -11.32 -1.05 -9.25
CA LYS A 177 -10.29 -1.16 -8.20
C LYS A 177 -9.09 -0.29 -8.54
N VAL A 178 -8.60 -0.35 -9.78
CA VAL A 178 -7.47 0.49 -10.26
C VAL A 178 -7.82 1.98 -10.15
N MET A 179 -9.02 2.35 -10.59
CA MET A 179 -9.54 3.72 -10.49
C MET A 179 -9.57 4.21 -9.05
N MET A 180 -10.22 3.48 -8.15
CA MET A 180 -10.29 3.84 -6.72
C MET A 180 -8.92 3.92 -6.07
N TRP A 181 -8.03 2.99 -6.42
CA TRP A 181 -6.65 2.94 -5.94
C TRP A 181 -5.89 4.20 -6.34
N LEU A 182 -5.80 4.50 -7.64
CA LEU A 182 -5.05 5.65 -8.17
C LEU A 182 -5.64 7.00 -7.74
N SER A 183 -6.97 7.10 -7.65
CA SER A 183 -7.65 8.31 -7.13
C SER A 183 -7.37 8.55 -5.65
N THR A 184 -7.28 7.49 -4.83
CA THR A 184 -6.96 7.64 -3.41
C THR A 184 -5.55 8.20 -3.23
N LEU A 185 -4.60 7.73 -4.05
CA LEU A 185 -3.22 8.21 -4.04
C LEU A 185 -3.11 9.65 -4.49
N ALA A 186 -3.84 10.02 -5.54
CA ALA A 186 -3.87 11.37 -6.05
C ALA A 186 -4.51 12.38 -5.07
N TYR A 187 -5.35 11.89 -4.15
CA TYR A 187 -5.93 12.70 -3.08
C TYR A 187 -4.97 12.96 -1.91
N ALA A 188 -3.86 12.22 -1.80
CA ALA A 188 -2.90 12.43 -0.71
C ALA A 188 -2.21 13.80 -0.79
N ASP A 189 -1.89 14.38 0.37
CA ASP A 189 -1.25 15.70 0.45
C ASP A 189 0.11 15.71 -0.28
N GLU A 190 0.91 14.66 -0.05
CA GLU A 190 2.24 14.45 -0.64
C GLU A 190 2.16 13.58 -1.92
N ALA A 191 1.11 13.77 -2.72
CA ALA A 191 0.95 13.06 -3.99
C ALA A 191 2.04 13.44 -5.03
N GLU A 192 2.89 12.49 -5.41
CA GLU A 192 3.82 12.56 -6.54
C GLU A 192 3.07 12.26 -7.83
N MET A 193 2.44 13.29 -8.38
CA MET A 193 1.54 13.14 -9.53
C MET A 193 2.21 12.59 -10.79
N SER A 194 3.53 12.77 -10.96
CA SER A 194 4.30 12.17 -12.06
C SER A 194 4.35 10.65 -11.97
N ILE A 195 4.53 10.11 -10.75
CA ILE A 195 4.53 8.67 -10.50
C ILE A 195 3.13 8.11 -10.70
N ILE A 196 2.11 8.78 -10.17
CA ILE A 196 0.70 8.37 -10.34
C ILE A 196 0.30 8.39 -11.82
N GLN A 197 0.68 9.44 -12.56
CA GLN A 197 0.46 9.52 -14.01
C GLN A 197 1.14 8.38 -14.74
N THR A 198 2.36 8.00 -14.35
CA THR A 198 3.08 6.86 -14.94
C THR A 198 2.34 5.54 -14.69
N LEU A 199 1.84 5.32 -13.47
CA LEU A 199 1.03 4.14 -13.14
C LEU A 199 -0.29 4.10 -13.91
N ILE A 200 -0.97 5.25 -14.05
CA ILE A 200 -2.16 5.39 -14.90
C ILE A 200 -1.81 5.04 -16.35
N SER A 201 -0.69 5.54 -16.86
CA SER A 201 -0.23 5.28 -18.21
C SER A 201 0.10 3.82 -18.47
N PHE A 202 0.65 3.08 -17.49
CA PHE A 202 0.80 1.62 -17.60
C PHE A 202 -0.54 0.93 -17.86
N TYR A 203 -1.61 1.39 -17.21
CA TYR A 203 -2.94 0.82 -17.41
C TYR A 203 -3.58 1.28 -18.72
N ILE A 204 -3.40 2.53 -19.14
CA ILE A 204 -4.17 3.07 -20.26
C ILE A 204 -3.48 2.88 -21.61
N ILE A 205 -2.16 3.11 -21.67
CA ILE A 205 -1.40 3.21 -22.92
C ILE A 205 -0.89 1.82 -23.30
N PRO A 206 -1.42 1.17 -24.36
CA PRO A 206 -1.04 -0.20 -24.70
C PRO A 206 0.46 -0.35 -25.02
N GLU A 207 1.08 0.69 -25.59
CA GLU A 207 2.51 0.73 -25.89
C GLU A 207 3.37 0.59 -24.64
N MET A 208 2.88 0.97 -23.44
CA MET A 208 3.61 0.74 -22.18
C MET A 208 3.88 -0.75 -22.02
N GLY A 209 2.87 -1.59 -22.24
CA GLY A 209 2.99 -3.05 -22.11
C GLY A 209 3.97 -3.70 -23.08
N THR A 210 4.46 -2.98 -24.10
CA THR A 210 5.48 -3.49 -25.03
C THR A 210 6.91 -3.27 -24.52
N ILE A 211 7.10 -2.34 -23.58
CA ILE A 211 8.40 -2.05 -22.97
C ILE A 211 8.83 -3.24 -22.12
N GLN A 212 10.03 -3.77 -22.41
CA GLN A 212 10.53 -4.96 -21.74
C GLN A 212 10.94 -4.66 -20.30
N VAL A 213 10.29 -5.33 -19.35
CA VAL A 213 10.64 -5.24 -17.95
C VAL A 213 11.95 -6.01 -17.70
N PRO A 214 12.96 -5.39 -17.06
CA PRO A 214 14.21 -6.08 -16.72
C PRO A 214 13.94 -7.32 -15.86
N GLN A 215 14.57 -8.45 -16.21
CA GLN A 215 14.42 -9.72 -15.49
C GLN A 215 14.89 -9.65 -14.03
N THR A 216 15.76 -8.69 -13.71
CA THR A 216 16.34 -8.51 -12.39
C THR A 216 16.20 -7.05 -12.01
N LEU A 217 15.41 -6.77 -10.98
CA LEU A 217 15.36 -5.44 -10.39
C LEU A 217 16.68 -5.15 -9.68
N PRO A 218 17.14 -3.89 -9.69
CA PRO A 218 18.38 -3.51 -9.04
C PRO A 218 18.35 -3.93 -7.57
N ARG A 219 19.41 -4.61 -7.13
CA ARG A 219 19.60 -4.99 -5.73
C ARG A 219 19.82 -3.75 -4.87
N GLN A 220 20.52 -2.75 -5.41
CA GLN A 220 20.91 -1.55 -4.68
C GLN A 220 21.09 -0.33 -5.60
N THR A 221 20.07 0.54 -5.63
CA THR A 221 20.09 1.77 -6.45
C THR A 221 21.10 2.82 -5.97
N SER A 222 21.58 2.72 -4.71
CA SER A 222 22.59 3.65 -4.15
C SER A 222 23.96 3.55 -4.80
N ASP A 223 24.27 2.41 -5.42
CA ASP A 223 25.59 2.18 -6.00
C ASP A 223 25.76 2.93 -7.32
N GLY A 224 24.64 3.42 -7.88
CA GLY A 224 24.55 4.10 -9.16
C GLY A 224 24.63 3.11 -10.32
N TYR A 225 24.50 3.63 -11.54
CA TYR A 225 24.58 2.85 -12.78
C TYR A 225 25.93 3.02 -13.53
N ASN A 226 26.79 3.93 -13.06
CA ASN A 226 28.10 4.19 -13.68
C ASN A 226 29.23 3.53 -12.90
N CYS A 227 30.18 2.93 -13.62
CA CYS A 227 31.40 2.39 -13.05
C CYS A 227 32.21 3.50 -12.35
N LYS A 228 32.60 3.26 -11.10
CA LYS A 228 33.41 4.20 -10.30
C LYS A 228 34.85 3.73 -10.27
N LYS A 229 35.78 4.51 -10.84
CA LYS A 229 37.21 4.18 -10.86
C LYS A 229 37.74 3.88 -9.46
N SER A 230 37.41 4.71 -8.47
CA SER A 230 37.84 4.55 -7.08
C SER A 230 37.39 3.24 -6.43
N ALA A 231 36.21 2.72 -6.80
CA ALA A 231 35.73 1.43 -6.28
C ALA A 231 36.55 0.26 -6.84
N ILE A 232 36.92 0.32 -8.11
CA ILE A 232 37.81 -0.66 -8.75
C ILE A 232 39.23 -0.56 -8.21
N GLU A 233 39.78 0.66 -8.08
CA GLU A 233 41.12 0.88 -7.49
C GLU A 233 41.21 0.27 -6.10
N SER A 234 40.18 0.43 -5.26
CA SER A 234 40.11 -0.16 -3.92
C SER A 234 40.14 -1.70 -3.97
N ILE A 235 39.37 -2.33 -4.86
CA ILE A 235 39.38 -3.78 -5.05
C ILE A 235 40.76 -4.28 -5.51
N VAL A 236 41.34 -3.62 -6.51
CA VAL A 236 42.66 -3.95 -7.05
C VAL A 236 43.73 -3.81 -5.97
N MET A 237 43.67 -2.73 -5.17
CA MET A 237 44.60 -2.48 -4.07
C MET A 237 44.51 -3.57 -2.98
N SER A 238 43.29 -4.05 -2.68
CA SER A 238 43.05 -5.15 -1.72
C SER A 238 43.49 -6.52 -2.22
N SER A 239 43.73 -6.64 -3.52
CA SER A 239 44.17 -7.88 -4.19
C SER A 239 45.66 -7.85 -4.56
N CYS A 240 46.41 -6.85 -4.11
CA CYS A 240 47.85 -6.76 -4.36
C CYS A 240 48.64 -7.78 -3.55
N HIS A 241 49.73 -8.24 -4.14
CA HIS A 241 50.75 -9.06 -3.48
C HIS A 241 51.54 -8.28 -2.44
N SER A 242 52.11 -9.00 -1.47
CA SER A 242 53.06 -8.42 -0.53
C SER A 242 54.42 -8.18 -1.20
N ILE A 243 55.32 -7.44 -0.54
CA ILE A 243 56.68 -7.23 -1.05
C ILE A 243 57.50 -8.52 -1.12
N ASP A 244 57.15 -9.53 -0.32
CA ASP A 244 57.84 -10.83 -0.28
C ASP A 244 57.49 -11.70 -1.49
N GLU A 245 56.34 -11.43 -2.10
CA GLU A 245 55.81 -12.12 -3.29
C GLU A 245 56.18 -11.41 -4.60
N SER A 246 56.85 -10.25 -4.53
CA SER A 246 57.13 -9.41 -5.70
C SER A 246 58.55 -9.64 -6.27
N PRO A 247 58.83 -9.20 -7.51
CA PRO A 247 60.17 -9.29 -8.09
C PRO A 247 61.24 -8.57 -7.26
N GLU A 248 60.87 -7.49 -6.56
CA GLU A 248 61.75 -6.72 -5.68
C GLU A 248 62.24 -7.52 -4.48
N ALA A 249 61.54 -8.59 -4.07
CA ALA A 249 62.00 -9.52 -3.04
C ALA A 249 63.41 -10.03 -3.34
N ASN A 250 63.71 -10.27 -4.63
CA ASN A 250 64.93 -10.90 -5.12
C ASN A 250 66.06 -9.91 -5.46
N ILE A 251 65.88 -8.61 -5.24
CA ILE A 251 66.94 -7.62 -5.46
C ILE A 251 68.08 -7.87 -4.45
N VAL A 252 69.31 -7.92 -4.95
CA VAL A 252 70.51 -8.13 -4.15
C VAL A 252 71.16 -6.78 -3.85
N ARG A 253 71.58 -6.57 -2.60
CA ARG A 253 72.27 -5.36 -2.14
C ARG A 253 73.67 -5.25 -2.74
N ASP A 254 74.03 -4.06 -3.24
CA ASP A 254 75.42 -3.75 -3.61
C ASP A 254 76.22 -3.30 -2.37
N LEU A 255 77.06 -4.20 -1.86
CA LEU A 255 77.84 -3.95 -0.65
C LEU A 255 78.89 -2.83 -0.79
N ARG A 256 79.14 -2.31 -1.99
CA ARG A 256 80.19 -1.30 -2.24
C ARG A 256 79.68 0.13 -2.22
N SER A 257 78.39 0.36 -2.39
CA SER A 257 77.85 1.68 -2.75
C SER A 257 76.69 2.17 -1.88
N GLU A 258 75.97 1.28 -1.19
CA GLU A 258 74.77 1.64 -0.41
C GLU A 258 74.80 1.13 1.04
N SER A 259 74.21 1.91 1.94
CA SER A 259 73.98 1.45 3.32
C SER A 259 72.81 0.45 3.37
N ALA A 260 72.71 -0.32 4.46
CA ALA A 260 71.60 -1.25 4.64
C ALA A 260 70.23 -0.55 4.68
N GLU A 261 70.18 0.68 5.22
CA GLU A 261 68.97 1.48 5.34
C GLU A 261 68.56 2.09 4.00
N ASP A 262 69.53 2.57 3.21
CA ASP A 262 69.30 3.09 1.87
C ASP A 262 68.79 1.99 0.93
N PHE A 263 69.38 0.80 1.02
CA PHE A 263 68.94 -0.36 0.23
C PHE A 263 67.48 -0.75 0.51
N GLN A 264 67.09 -0.81 1.80
CA GLN A 264 65.72 -1.14 2.17
C GLN A 264 64.74 -0.05 1.71
N THR A 265 65.12 1.22 1.86
CA THR A 265 64.32 2.35 1.40
C THR A 265 64.14 2.32 -0.12
N HIS A 266 65.21 2.05 -0.86
CA HIS A 266 65.19 1.92 -2.31
C HIS A 266 64.28 0.76 -2.75
N LYS A 267 64.42 -0.41 -2.13
CA LYS A 267 63.59 -1.60 -2.42
C LYS A 267 62.09 -1.33 -2.18
N ILE A 268 61.74 -0.72 -1.05
CA ILE A 268 60.34 -0.36 -0.74
C ILE A 268 59.82 0.70 -1.71
N SER A 269 60.65 1.69 -2.07
CA SER A 269 60.28 2.74 -3.04
C SER A 269 60.01 2.16 -4.43
N LEU A 270 60.89 1.27 -4.91
CA LEU A 270 60.75 0.62 -6.21
C LEU A 270 59.48 -0.23 -6.27
N PHE A 271 59.25 -1.05 -5.23
CA PHE A 271 58.03 -1.85 -5.09
C PHE A 271 56.77 -0.99 -5.10
N ARG A 272 56.73 0.10 -4.31
CA ARG A 272 55.58 1.01 -4.26
C ARG A 272 55.30 1.63 -5.63
N ARG A 273 56.35 2.02 -6.37
CA ARG A 273 56.22 2.63 -7.69
C ARG A 273 55.67 1.65 -8.72
N HIS A 274 56.23 0.44 -8.80
CA HIS A 274 55.77 -0.57 -9.77
C HIS A 274 54.37 -1.09 -9.42
N ARG A 275 54.09 -1.29 -8.13
CA ARG A 275 52.74 -1.62 -7.67
C ARG A 275 51.73 -0.54 -8.04
N ALA A 276 52.04 0.74 -7.83
CA ALA A 276 51.14 1.83 -8.20
C ALA A 276 50.85 1.86 -9.71
N ALA A 277 51.88 1.65 -10.54
CA ALA A 277 51.72 1.55 -11.99
C ALA A 277 50.84 0.36 -12.39
N ALA A 278 51.07 -0.82 -11.80
CA ALA A 278 50.25 -2.02 -12.04
C ALA A 278 48.78 -1.83 -11.62
N ILE A 279 48.53 -1.16 -10.49
CA ILE A 279 47.17 -0.82 -10.04
C ILE A 279 46.48 0.10 -11.04
N ASP A 280 47.12 1.19 -11.48
CA ASP A 280 46.50 2.15 -12.41
C ASP A 280 46.25 1.49 -13.77
N GLU A 281 47.23 0.77 -14.31
CA GLU A 281 47.09 0.03 -15.56
C GLU A 281 45.92 -0.96 -15.51
N PHE A 282 45.90 -1.83 -14.48
CA PHE A 282 44.86 -2.84 -14.37
C PHE A 282 43.47 -2.25 -14.10
N THR A 283 43.40 -1.19 -13.29
CA THR A 283 42.15 -0.44 -13.08
C THR A 283 41.63 0.12 -14.41
N ASN A 284 42.49 0.72 -15.23
CA ASN A 284 42.11 1.26 -16.53
C ASN A 284 41.63 0.15 -17.47
N VAL A 285 42.27 -1.02 -17.47
CA VAL A 285 41.81 -2.17 -18.26
C VAL A 285 40.43 -2.64 -17.78
N ILE A 286 40.22 -2.77 -16.47
CA ILE A 286 38.91 -3.13 -15.91
C ILE A 286 37.85 -2.09 -16.28
N MET A 287 38.14 -0.80 -16.14
CA MET A 287 37.19 0.27 -16.48
C MET A 287 36.82 0.30 -17.97
N ASN A 288 37.71 -0.16 -18.84
CA ASN A 288 37.44 -0.29 -20.27
C ASN A 288 36.60 -1.52 -20.62
N MET A 289 36.58 -2.55 -19.75
CA MET A 289 35.60 -3.61 -19.85
C MET A 289 34.23 -3.00 -19.54
N ARG A 290 33.32 -2.95 -20.53
CA ARG A 290 31.96 -2.44 -20.27
C ARG A 290 31.30 -3.29 -19.19
N PRO A 291 30.50 -2.68 -18.29
CA PRO A 291 29.78 -3.44 -17.27
C PRO A 291 28.96 -4.55 -17.91
N CYS A 292 29.17 -5.77 -17.44
CA CYS A 292 28.52 -7.00 -17.87
C CYS A 292 28.53 -7.99 -16.70
N ARG A 293 27.57 -8.93 -16.66
CA ARG A 293 27.39 -9.85 -15.51
C ARG A 293 28.61 -10.74 -15.22
N ALA A 294 29.48 -10.95 -16.20
CA ALA A 294 30.69 -11.74 -16.07
C ALA A 294 31.79 -11.11 -16.93
N PRO A 295 32.58 -10.16 -16.39
CA PRO A 295 33.73 -9.62 -17.12
C PRO A 295 34.71 -10.75 -17.37
N THR A 296 34.86 -11.13 -18.64
CA THR A 296 35.84 -12.14 -19.04
C THR A 296 37.09 -11.43 -19.53
N MET A 297 38.19 -11.63 -18.83
CA MET A 297 39.46 -11.01 -19.20
C MET A 297 40.02 -11.67 -20.45
N THR A 298 40.17 -10.91 -21.53
CA THR A 298 40.99 -11.32 -22.67
C THR A 298 42.47 -11.07 -22.35
N ARG A 299 43.37 -11.97 -22.77
CA ARG A 299 44.82 -11.74 -22.63
C ARG A 299 45.19 -10.39 -23.27
N TYR A 300 45.86 -9.53 -22.51
CA TYR A 300 46.39 -8.25 -22.97
C TYR A 300 47.89 -8.17 -22.63
N ASP A 301 48.63 -7.36 -23.37
CA ASP A 301 50.10 -7.36 -23.37
C ASP A 301 50.72 -7.06 -21.99
N GLY A 302 50.03 -6.28 -21.14
CA GLY A 302 50.47 -5.93 -19.79
C GLY A 302 50.09 -6.93 -18.69
N LEU A 303 49.35 -8.00 -19.00
CA LEU A 303 48.84 -8.94 -17.99
C LEU A 303 49.96 -9.59 -17.16
N VAL A 304 51.09 -9.92 -17.81
CA VAL A 304 52.24 -10.53 -17.12
C VAL A 304 52.84 -9.57 -16.10
N ALA A 305 53.06 -8.31 -16.47
CA ALA A 305 53.60 -7.29 -15.58
C ALA A 305 52.64 -6.99 -14.42
N VAL A 306 51.34 -6.91 -14.68
CA VAL A 306 50.32 -6.70 -13.63
C VAL A 306 50.25 -7.89 -12.67
N SER A 307 50.30 -9.12 -13.19
CA SER A 307 50.19 -10.34 -12.37
C SER A 307 51.34 -10.52 -11.37
N GLN A 308 52.47 -9.83 -11.55
CA GLN A 308 53.58 -9.82 -10.60
C GLN A 308 53.28 -9.01 -9.33
N TYR A 309 52.31 -8.10 -9.38
CA TYR A 309 51.97 -7.19 -8.29
C TYR A 309 50.52 -7.31 -7.81
N VAL A 310 49.63 -7.88 -8.63
CA VAL A 310 48.21 -8.01 -8.37
C VAL A 310 47.73 -9.44 -8.63
N ASP A 311 47.00 -10.01 -7.68
CA ASP A 311 46.22 -11.23 -7.89
C ASP A 311 45.03 -10.90 -8.79
N VAL A 312 45.22 -11.08 -10.10
CA VAL A 312 44.24 -10.79 -11.15
C VAL A 312 42.96 -11.59 -10.94
N GLN A 313 43.06 -12.86 -10.55
CA GLN A 313 41.89 -13.72 -10.41
C GLN A 313 41.02 -13.26 -9.24
N LYS A 314 41.64 -13.00 -8.09
CA LYS A 314 40.95 -12.47 -6.91
C LYS A 314 40.29 -11.12 -7.20
N ALA A 315 41.02 -10.21 -7.85
CA ALA A 315 40.50 -8.90 -8.21
C ALA A 315 39.30 -8.98 -9.18
N LEU A 316 39.34 -9.86 -10.17
CA LEU A 316 38.23 -10.08 -11.12
C LEU A 316 36.99 -10.66 -10.45
N ILE A 317 37.14 -11.59 -9.50
CA ILE A 317 36.01 -12.15 -8.74
C ILE A 317 35.29 -11.03 -7.98
N PHE A 318 36.02 -10.18 -7.27
CA PHE A 318 35.43 -9.06 -6.54
C PHE A 318 34.86 -7.98 -7.46
N ALA A 319 35.54 -7.66 -8.56
CA ALA A 319 35.04 -6.72 -9.55
C ALA A 319 33.75 -7.21 -10.23
N SER A 320 33.63 -8.52 -10.47
CA SER A 320 32.44 -9.12 -11.09
C SER A 320 31.15 -8.83 -10.32
N ALA A 321 31.20 -8.84 -8.98
CA ALA A 321 30.03 -8.50 -8.15
C ALA A 321 29.60 -7.04 -8.31
N LEU A 322 30.55 -6.10 -8.41
CA LEU A 322 30.23 -4.69 -8.69
C LEU A 322 29.71 -4.51 -10.11
N PHE A 323 30.29 -5.22 -11.08
CA PHE A 323 29.89 -5.19 -12.48
C PHE A 323 28.47 -5.73 -12.68
N GLU A 324 28.10 -6.81 -12.00
CA GLU A 324 26.72 -7.33 -11.98
C GLU A 324 25.75 -6.27 -11.45
N CYS A 325 26.09 -5.63 -10.32
CA CYS A 325 25.26 -4.57 -9.74
C CYS A 325 25.12 -3.35 -10.67
N TRP A 326 26.21 -2.84 -11.23
CA TRP A 326 26.18 -1.72 -12.17
C TRP A 326 25.45 -2.06 -13.46
N TYR A 327 25.60 -3.28 -13.96
CA TYR A 327 24.88 -3.76 -15.14
C TYR A 327 23.38 -3.81 -14.89
N ASP A 328 22.94 -4.44 -13.80
CA ASP A 328 21.51 -4.50 -13.44
C ASP A 328 20.93 -3.09 -13.20
N ASN A 329 21.67 -2.22 -12.50
CA ASN A 329 21.29 -0.82 -12.30
C ASN A 329 21.19 -0.05 -13.63
N LYS A 330 22.11 -0.28 -14.57
CA LYS A 330 22.09 0.32 -15.90
C LYS A 330 20.90 -0.16 -16.72
N CYS A 331 20.65 -1.47 -16.78
CA CYS A 331 19.48 -2.01 -17.48
C CYS A 331 18.17 -1.45 -16.91
N PHE A 332 18.10 -1.29 -15.59
CA PHE A 332 16.94 -0.67 -14.96
C PHE A 332 16.82 0.83 -15.30
N PHE A 333 17.92 1.57 -15.29
CA PHE A 333 17.93 2.97 -15.70
C PHE A 333 17.49 3.16 -17.16
N GLU A 334 18.00 2.34 -18.08
CA GLU A 334 17.60 2.35 -19.50
C GLU A 334 16.10 2.04 -19.67
N TYR A 335 15.59 1.03 -18.96
CA TYR A 335 14.16 0.71 -18.91
C TYR A 335 13.31 1.88 -18.42
N LEU A 336 13.70 2.53 -17.32
CA LEU A 336 12.97 3.70 -16.82
C LEU A 336 13.01 4.83 -17.85
N THR A 337 14.16 5.09 -18.45
CA THR A 337 14.33 6.12 -19.50
C THR A 337 13.41 5.88 -20.69
N GLU A 338 13.18 4.61 -21.07
CA GLU A 338 12.25 4.24 -22.14
C GLU A 338 10.80 4.62 -21.79
N ILE A 339 10.38 4.38 -20.54
CA ILE A 339 9.06 4.81 -20.03
C ILE A 339 8.94 6.33 -20.07
N GLU A 340 9.93 7.06 -19.56
CA GLU A 340 9.94 8.54 -19.54
C GLU A 340 9.87 9.10 -20.96
N THR A 341 10.63 8.51 -21.90
CA THR A 341 10.64 8.89 -23.32
C THR A 341 9.27 8.69 -23.95
N MET A 342 8.60 7.57 -23.63
CA MET A 342 7.29 7.30 -24.19
C MET A 342 6.20 8.24 -23.66
N LEU A 343 6.23 8.56 -22.35
CA LEU A 343 5.37 9.60 -21.77
C LEU A 343 5.61 10.97 -22.43
N GLY A 344 6.88 11.32 -22.67
CA GLY A 344 7.26 12.54 -23.38
C GLY A 344 6.67 12.60 -24.79
N ARG A 345 6.77 11.50 -25.55
CA ARG A 345 6.20 11.39 -26.90
C ARG A 345 4.68 11.58 -26.91
N VAL A 346 3.97 10.93 -25.99
CA VAL A 346 2.50 11.04 -25.90
C VAL A 346 2.07 12.47 -25.59
N LYS A 347 2.78 13.14 -24.68
CA LYS A 347 2.56 14.56 -24.37
C LYS A 347 2.82 15.47 -25.58
N GLU A 348 3.87 15.22 -26.35
CA GLU A 348 4.20 15.99 -27.55
C GLU A 348 3.08 15.89 -28.59
N ILE A 349 2.55 14.68 -28.82
CA ILE A 349 1.41 14.44 -29.71
C ILE A 349 0.17 15.21 -29.23
N GLN A 350 -0.15 15.16 -27.93
CA GLN A 350 -1.27 15.93 -27.36
C GLN A 350 -1.11 17.43 -27.62
N THR A 351 0.10 17.95 -27.42
CA THR A 351 0.41 19.37 -27.65
C THR A 351 0.21 19.75 -29.12
N LEU A 352 0.67 18.91 -30.05
CA LEU A 352 0.49 19.11 -31.50
C LEU A 352 -0.98 19.08 -31.93
N LEU A 353 -1.80 18.25 -31.29
CA LEU A 353 -3.23 18.15 -31.54
C LEU A 353 -4.04 19.29 -30.90
N GLY A 354 -3.38 20.27 -30.26
CA GLY A 354 -4.04 21.38 -29.56
C GLY A 354 -4.81 20.91 -28.32
N MET A 355 -4.56 19.68 -27.87
CA MET A 355 -5.07 19.13 -26.63
C MET A 355 -4.24 19.70 -25.48
N THR A 356 -4.46 20.98 -25.21
CA THR A 356 -3.84 21.64 -24.07
C THR A 356 -4.64 21.31 -22.82
N CYS A 357 -3.92 20.96 -21.77
CA CYS A 357 -4.42 20.86 -20.42
C CYS A 357 -4.80 22.26 -19.90
N GLN A 358 -5.74 22.96 -20.55
CA GLN A 358 -6.37 24.12 -19.97
C GLN A 358 -7.21 23.62 -18.81
N ASP A 359 -6.66 23.84 -17.61
CA ASP A 359 -7.28 23.85 -16.31
C ASP A 359 -8.75 23.41 -16.32
N ILE A 360 -8.98 22.14 -15.96
CA ILE A 360 -10.18 21.76 -15.22
C ILE A 360 -10.06 22.42 -13.83
N GLY A 361 -10.14 23.75 -13.84
CA GLY A 361 -10.09 24.66 -12.71
C GLY A 361 -11.28 25.63 -12.83
N PRO A 362 -11.56 26.42 -11.79
CA PRO A 362 -12.90 26.99 -11.53
C PRO A 362 -13.44 27.94 -12.62
N THR A 363 -12.60 28.40 -13.54
CA THR A 363 -12.94 29.32 -14.63
C THR A 363 -13.07 28.63 -16.00
N GLY A 364 -12.53 27.42 -16.15
CA GLY A 364 -12.78 26.58 -17.31
C GLY A 364 -14.16 25.98 -17.17
N SER A 365 -15.12 26.39 -18.01
CA SER A 365 -16.47 25.85 -17.97
C SER A 365 -16.43 24.35 -18.29
N TRP A 366 -16.33 23.51 -17.27
CA TRP A 366 -16.71 22.12 -17.37
C TRP A 366 -18.21 22.11 -17.68
N ARG A 367 -18.55 21.91 -18.95
CA ARG A 367 -19.91 21.62 -19.36
C ARG A 367 -20.04 20.10 -19.37
N PRO A 368 -20.50 19.45 -18.29
CA PRO A 368 -20.92 18.08 -18.42
C PRO A 368 -21.98 18.05 -19.53
N TRP A 369 -21.78 17.16 -20.49
CA TRP A 369 -22.73 16.90 -21.58
C TRP A 369 -24.15 16.87 -21.00
N ARG A 370 -25.02 17.76 -21.52
CA ARG A 370 -26.38 18.09 -21.07
C ARG A 370 -27.06 17.03 -20.19
N VAL A 371 -26.73 17.00 -18.90
CA VAL A 371 -27.72 16.63 -17.90
C VAL A 371 -28.54 17.89 -17.72
N LYS A 372 -29.80 17.87 -18.15
CA LYS A 372 -30.72 18.99 -17.88
C LYS A 372 -30.77 19.14 -16.36
N HIS A 373 -30.09 20.16 -15.82
CA HIS A 373 -30.23 20.53 -14.42
C HIS A 373 -31.71 20.88 -14.21
N ALA A 374 -32.46 19.97 -13.59
CA ALA A 374 -33.69 20.34 -12.92
C ALA A 374 -33.31 21.37 -11.86
N GLN A 375 -33.98 22.53 -11.87
CA GLN A 375 -33.72 23.58 -10.90
C GLN A 375 -33.85 23.03 -9.47
N PRO A 376 -33.04 23.51 -8.51
CA PRO A 376 -33.15 23.07 -7.13
C PRO A 376 -34.52 23.51 -6.61
N ILE A 377 -35.44 22.56 -6.47
CA ILE A 377 -36.68 22.77 -5.74
C ILE A 377 -36.28 22.94 -4.28
N LEU A 378 -36.35 24.17 -3.79
CA LEU A 378 -36.13 24.50 -2.39
C LEU A 378 -37.29 23.89 -1.57
N THR A 379 -37.18 22.63 -1.19
CA THR A 379 -38.13 21.96 -0.30
C THR A 379 -37.53 21.88 1.09
N ARG A 380 -38.10 22.64 2.02
CA ARG A 380 -37.90 22.43 3.46
C ARG A 380 -38.64 21.16 3.84
N GLY A 381 -37.92 20.05 3.99
CA GLY A 381 -38.46 18.77 4.46
C GLY A 381 -37.43 17.65 4.38
N LEU A 382 -37.47 16.71 5.33
CA LEU A 382 -36.59 15.55 5.42
C LEU A 382 -36.58 14.74 4.12
N ILE A 383 -35.39 14.54 3.56
CA ILE A 383 -35.15 13.69 2.39
C ILE A 383 -34.98 12.25 2.88
N SER A 384 -35.92 11.35 2.57
CA SER A 384 -35.69 9.89 2.65
C SER A 384 -34.77 9.46 1.49
N VAL A 385 -33.96 8.41 1.71
CA VAL A 385 -33.10 7.77 0.70
C VAL A 385 -33.87 7.35 -0.55
N ASP A 386 -35.19 7.14 -0.44
CA ASP A 386 -36.05 6.81 -1.58
C ASP A 386 -36.33 8.01 -2.52
N TYR A 387 -36.11 9.25 -2.07
CA TYR A 387 -36.35 10.45 -2.89
C TYR A 387 -35.18 10.81 -3.82
N THR A 388 -34.01 10.19 -3.66
CA THR A 388 -32.87 10.39 -4.58
C THR A 388 -32.89 9.45 -5.79
N LEU A 389 -33.82 8.49 -5.83
CA LEU A 389 -34.00 7.53 -6.91
C LEU A 389 -35.48 7.43 -7.33
N PRO A 390 -36.03 8.45 -8.00
CA PRO A 390 -36.72 8.08 -9.24
C PRO A 390 -36.61 9.07 -10.40
N SER A 391 -36.66 8.46 -11.59
CA SER A 391 -36.84 9.05 -12.93
C SER A 391 -35.57 9.60 -13.61
N LEU A 392 -34.86 8.68 -14.26
CA LEU A 392 -34.55 8.74 -15.69
C LEU A 392 -34.16 7.30 -16.08
N ALA A 393 -35.16 6.49 -16.41
CA ALA A 393 -34.92 5.22 -17.09
C ALA A 393 -34.77 5.50 -18.60
N PRO A 394 -33.64 5.12 -19.24
CA PRO A 394 -33.63 4.82 -20.65
C PRO A 394 -33.56 3.29 -20.83
N PHE A 395 -34.65 2.78 -21.44
CA PHE A 395 -34.78 1.53 -22.18
C PHE A 395 -34.49 0.20 -21.47
N HIS A 396 -35.54 -0.64 -21.46
CA HIS A 396 -35.54 -2.07 -21.16
C HIS A 396 -34.39 -2.80 -21.88
N VAL A 397 -33.47 -3.33 -21.09
CA VAL A 397 -32.68 -4.52 -21.42
C VAL A 397 -33.05 -5.55 -20.35
N PRO A 398 -33.46 -6.79 -20.70
CA PRO A 398 -33.87 -7.76 -19.71
C PRO A 398 -32.65 -8.23 -18.93
N PHE A 399 -32.46 -7.70 -17.73
CA PHE A 399 -31.48 -8.22 -16.77
C PHE A 399 -32.14 -9.33 -15.96
N SER A 400 -31.59 -10.54 -16.07
CA SER A 400 -31.83 -11.63 -15.13
C SER A 400 -31.26 -11.23 -13.77
N GLY A 401 -32.09 -11.31 -12.73
CA GLY A 401 -31.75 -10.92 -11.37
C GLY A 401 -30.61 -11.73 -10.75
N THR A 402 -29.84 -11.02 -9.90
CA THR A 402 -28.77 -11.38 -8.93
C THR A 402 -27.49 -10.61 -9.29
N ASP A 403 -26.86 -9.76 -8.48
CA ASP A 403 -27.13 -9.23 -7.15
C ASP A 403 -26.04 -8.16 -6.92
N LEU A 404 -26.38 -6.85 -6.84
CA LEU A 404 -25.38 -5.77 -6.66
C LEU A 404 -24.88 -5.67 -5.21
N THR A 405 -25.60 -6.31 -4.30
CA THR A 405 -25.35 -6.36 -2.87
C THR A 405 -24.28 -7.39 -2.49
N ASP A 406 -23.94 -8.33 -3.39
CA ASP A 406 -23.04 -9.45 -3.08
C ASP A 406 -21.55 -9.11 -3.29
N PHE A 407 -21.24 -7.94 -3.87
CA PHE A 407 -19.86 -7.57 -4.27
C PHE A 407 -19.06 -6.80 -3.19
N VAL A 408 -19.72 -6.24 -2.17
CA VAL A 408 -19.06 -5.37 -1.16
C VAL A 408 -18.64 -6.14 0.10
N LEU A 409 -19.06 -7.40 0.28
CA LEU A 409 -18.87 -8.14 1.54
C LEU A 409 -18.06 -9.45 1.47
N ARG A 410 -17.43 -9.81 0.34
CA ARG A 410 -16.62 -11.05 0.28
C ARG A 410 -15.16 -10.81 0.68
N GLY A 411 -14.91 -10.91 1.98
CA GLY A 411 -13.69 -11.56 2.47
C GLY A 411 -13.76 -13.06 2.16
N ASN A 412 -12.61 -13.68 1.92
CA ASN A 412 -12.41 -15.08 1.49
C ASN A 412 -13.49 -16.06 1.97
N ARG A 413 -14.39 -16.47 1.07
CA ARG A 413 -15.21 -17.67 1.20
C ARG A 413 -14.50 -18.79 0.43
N SER A 414 -13.69 -19.61 1.10
CA SER A 414 -13.30 -20.90 0.53
C SER A 414 -14.48 -21.87 0.64
N GLU A 415 -14.57 -22.84 -0.28
CA GLU A 415 -15.58 -23.92 -0.22
C GLU A 415 -15.52 -24.68 1.11
N GLU A 416 -14.33 -24.76 1.71
CA GLU A 416 -14.08 -25.31 3.04
C GLU A 416 -14.83 -24.58 4.16
N SER A 417 -14.88 -23.23 4.11
CA SER A 417 -15.62 -22.43 5.09
C SER A 417 -17.13 -22.59 4.97
N MET A 418 -17.65 -22.79 3.75
CA MET A 418 -19.07 -23.05 3.51
C MET A 418 -19.46 -24.47 3.95
N ALA A 419 -18.59 -25.46 3.77
CA ALA A 419 -18.78 -26.82 4.29
C ALA A 419 -18.78 -26.85 5.83
N GLN A 420 -17.88 -26.10 6.48
CA GLN A 420 -17.87 -25.95 7.93
C GLN A 420 -19.13 -25.27 8.46
N LEU A 421 -19.61 -24.21 7.81
CA LEU A 421 -20.86 -23.54 8.19
C LEU A 421 -22.09 -24.44 8.02
N SER A 422 -22.16 -25.22 6.94
CA SER A 422 -23.21 -26.23 6.74
C SER A 422 -23.19 -27.31 7.83
N THR A 423 -21.99 -27.73 8.25
CA THR A 423 -21.84 -28.73 9.31
C THR A 423 -22.28 -28.18 10.67
N ILE A 424 -21.94 -26.93 10.98
CA ILE A 424 -22.37 -26.23 12.21
C ILE A 424 -23.89 -26.02 12.21
N GLN A 425 -24.47 -25.63 11.07
CA GLN A 425 -25.91 -25.42 10.95
C GLN A 425 -26.70 -26.72 11.15
N ASN A 426 -26.21 -27.84 10.60
CA ASN A 426 -26.84 -29.15 10.80
C ASN A 426 -26.73 -29.64 12.24
N ALA A 427 -25.61 -29.37 12.93
CA ALA A 427 -25.44 -29.69 14.34
C ALA A 427 -26.41 -28.87 15.22
N MET A 428 -26.58 -27.58 14.94
CA MET A 428 -27.54 -26.73 15.65
C MET A 428 -29.00 -27.14 15.40
N GLN A 429 -29.32 -27.62 14.19
CA GLN A 429 -30.66 -28.12 13.86
C GLN A 429 -30.98 -29.40 14.66
N GLN A 430 -30.02 -30.32 14.79
CA GLN A 430 -30.19 -31.55 15.59
C GLN A 430 -30.30 -31.26 17.09
N ASP A 431 -29.55 -30.29 17.62
CA ASP A 431 -29.66 -29.90 19.03
C ASP A 431 -31.02 -29.26 19.35
N VAL A 432 -31.59 -28.49 18.41
CA VAL A 432 -32.93 -27.89 18.56
C VAL A 432 -34.02 -28.97 18.51
N GLU A 433 -33.90 -29.97 17.62
CA GLU A 433 -34.85 -31.09 17.56
C GLU A 433 -34.78 -31.96 18.83
N HIS A 434 -33.58 -32.19 19.38
CA HIS A 434 -33.39 -32.91 20.63
C HIS A 434 -33.91 -32.14 21.86
N LEU A 435 -33.86 -30.80 21.84
CA LEU A 435 -34.45 -29.96 22.88
C LEU A 435 -35.98 -29.96 22.81
N VAL A 436 -36.58 -29.96 21.61
CA VAL A 436 -38.04 -30.02 21.42
C VAL A 436 -38.61 -31.36 21.91
N ASP A 437 -37.91 -32.47 21.67
CA ASP A 437 -38.31 -33.80 22.18
C ASP A 437 -38.19 -33.93 23.71
N CYS A 438 -37.24 -33.22 24.33
CA CYS A 438 -37.13 -33.15 25.80
C CYS A 438 -38.27 -32.36 26.45
N PHE A 439 -38.86 -31.38 25.76
CA PHE A 439 -39.96 -30.56 26.29
C PHE A 439 -41.36 -31.21 26.15
N GLN A 440 -41.50 -32.29 25.36
CA GLN A 440 -42.78 -32.98 25.18
C GLN A 440 -43.03 -34.16 26.13
N ARG A 441 -42.08 -34.51 27.03
CA ARG A 441 -42.31 -35.55 28.05
C ARG A 441 -42.94 -34.95 29.32
N PRO A 442 -44.01 -35.55 29.88
CA PRO A 442 -44.57 -35.08 31.15
C PRO A 442 -43.59 -35.34 32.30
N LEU A 443 -43.25 -34.30 33.06
CA LEU A 443 -42.45 -34.41 34.28
C LEU A 443 -43.27 -35.09 35.40
N GLU A 444 -43.01 -36.38 35.62
CA GLU A 444 -43.32 -37.06 36.88
C GLU A 444 -42.44 -36.51 38.02
N LYS A 445 -43.01 -36.53 39.23
CA LYS A 445 -42.51 -35.87 40.44
C LYS A 445 -41.29 -36.55 41.07
N ASN A 446 -40.35 -35.69 41.53
CA ASN A 446 -39.43 -35.81 42.68
C ASN A 446 -38.23 -36.77 42.59
N PRO A 447 -37.20 -36.64 43.47
CA PRO A 447 -36.60 -35.42 44.05
C PRO A 447 -35.04 -35.43 44.04
N VAL A 448 -34.46 -34.24 44.22
CA VAL A 448 -33.18 -33.91 44.91
C VAL A 448 -31.99 -34.88 44.79
N SER A 449 -30.90 -34.44 44.14
CA SER A 449 -29.55 -34.60 44.71
C SER A 449 -28.52 -33.59 44.16
N SER A 450 -27.86 -32.97 45.14
CA SER A 450 -26.65 -32.15 45.15
C SER A 450 -25.48 -32.59 44.27
N TRP A 451 -24.77 -31.64 43.62
CA TRP A 451 -23.29 -31.53 43.39
C TRP A 451 -23.04 -30.07 42.95
N LYS A 452 -22.30 -29.14 43.58
CA LYS A 452 -20.92 -28.98 44.12
C LYS A 452 -19.78 -29.09 43.08
N CYS A 453 -19.05 -27.97 43.00
CA CYS A 453 -17.89 -27.55 42.20
C CYS A 453 -18.19 -27.08 40.78
#